data_AF-K1RSS5-F1
#
_entry.id   AF-K1RSS5-F1
#
_cell.length_a   1.000
_cell.length_b   1.000
_cell.length_c   1.000
_cell.angle_alpha   90.00
_cell.angle_beta   90.00
_cell.angle_gamma   90.00
#
_symmetry.space_group_name_H-M   'P 1'
#
loop_
_entity.id
_entity.type
_entity.pdbx_description
1 polymer ?
#
loop_
_entity_poly.entity_id
_entity_poly.type
_entity_poly.pdbx_seq_one_letter_code
_entity_poly.pdbx_strand_id
1 'polypeptide(L)'
;LNALREQETFDPAYTLSLSVGKNWYIYNNYQLGFSLSVNNLLNDQTIRTGGYEQMRLSRRTYVNKEGASVQPIQYYTPFDSKYFYLLGTTYYLNVYFRF
;
A
#
# COMPACT_ATOMS: atom_id res chain seq x y z
N LEU A 1 13.41 -6.70 25.90
CA LEU A 1 12.88 -7.79 25.05
C LEU A 1 11.49 -7.49 24.49
N ASN A 2 10.59 -6.85 25.25
CA ASN A 2 9.21 -6.56 24.80
C ASN A 2 9.13 -5.56 23.63
N ALA A 3 10.01 -4.56 23.57
CA ALA A 3 10.02 -3.55 22.50
C ALA A 3 10.41 -4.08 21.10
N LEU A 4 10.94 -5.31 20.99
CA LEU A 4 11.28 -5.95 19.70
C LEU A 4 10.12 -6.80 19.14
N ARG A 5 9.05 -6.99 19.91
CA ARG A 5 7.89 -7.82 19.55
C ARG A 5 6.62 -7.01 19.37
N GLU A 6 6.68 -5.69 19.58
CA GLU A 6 5.55 -4.81 19.42
C GLU A 6 5.33 -4.59 17.92
N GLN A 7 4.20 -5.09 17.42
CA GLN A 7 3.84 -5.01 16.01
C GLN A 7 2.94 -3.79 15.81
N GLU A 8 3.33 -2.88 14.91
CA GLU A 8 2.51 -1.71 14.57
C GLU A 8 1.16 -2.16 13.99
N THR A 9 0.07 -1.72 14.62
CA THR A 9 -1.29 -1.90 14.08
C THR A 9 -1.65 -0.66 13.28
N PHE A 10 -2.00 -0.84 12.00
CA PHE A 10 -2.43 0.26 11.16
C PHE A 10 -3.81 0.80 11.58
N ASP A 11 -3.99 2.11 11.40
CA ASP A 11 -5.27 2.77 11.61
C ASP A 11 -6.35 2.21 10.66
N PRO A 12 -7.63 2.19 11.10
CA PRO A 12 -8.71 1.76 10.25
C PRO A 12 -8.85 2.66 9.03
N ALA A 13 -8.93 2.05 7.85
CA ALA A 13 -9.12 2.74 6.58
C ALA A 13 -10.39 2.26 5.88
N TYR A 14 -11.05 3.17 5.17
CA TYR A 14 -12.28 2.88 4.43
C TYR A 14 -12.06 3.11 2.95
N THR A 15 -12.49 2.16 2.13
CA THR A 15 -12.51 2.31 0.68
C THR A 15 -13.93 2.15 0.17
N LEU A 16 -14.30 2.95 -0.82
CA LEU A 16 -15.58 2.85 -1.50
C LEU A 16 -15.34 2.38 -2.93
N SER A 17 -15.99 1.30 -3.33
CA SER A 17 -15.92 0.75 -4.69
C SER A 17 -17.31 0.71 -5.29
N LEU A 18 -17.41 0.99 -6.58
CA LEU A 18 -18.64 1.02 -7.34
C LEU A 18 -18.50 0.16 -8.58
N SER A 19 -19.46 -0.73 -8.81
CA SER A 19 -19.53 -1.54 -10.03
C SER A 19 -20.90 -1.40 -10.67
N VAL A 20 -20.90 -1.21 -11.99
CA VAL A 20 -22.12 -1.09 -12.79
C VAL A 20 -21.99 -1.97 -14.01
N GLY A 21 -23.02 -2.77 -14.28
CA GLY A 21 -23.05 -3.67 -15.42
C GLY A 21 -24.42 -3.66 -16.09
N LYS A 22 -24.42 -3.84 -17.40
CA LYS A 22 -25.63 -3.96 -18.20
C LYS A 22 -25.44 -5.01 -19.29
N ASN A 23 -26.48 -5.83 -19.45
CA ASN A 23 -26.56 -6.81 -20.51
C ASN A 23 -27.72 -6.44 -21.43
N TRP A 24 -27.45 -6.48 -22.74
CA TRP A 24 -28.45 -6.27 -23.78
C TRP A 24 -28.63 -7.56 -24.57
N TYR A 25 -29.88 -7.94 -24.76
CA TYR A 25 -30.28 -9.03 -25.64
C TYR A 25 -30.66 -8.45 -27.00
N ILE A 26 -30.00 -8.91 -28.05
CA ILE A 26 -30.27 -8.49 -29.43
C ILE A 26 -30.86 -9.70 -30.16
N TYR A 27 -32.13 -9.58 -30.57
CA TYR A 27 -32.90 -10.61 -31.30
C TYR A 27 -32.93 -12.00 -30.62
N ASN A 28 -32.82 -12.07 -29.29
CA ASN A 28 -32.75 -13.31 -28.48
C ASN A 28 -31.62 -14.30 -28.81
N ASN A 29 -30.83 -14.05 -29.87
CA ASN A 29 -29.72 -14.91 -30.28
C ASN A 29 -28.35 -14.33 -29.91
N TYR A 30 -28.25 -13.01 -29.72
CA TYR A 30 -27.01 -12.33 -29.39
C TYR A 30 -27.10 -11.64 -28.03
N GLN A 31 -26.03 -11.70 -27.25
CA GLN A 31 -25.92 -10.97 -25.98
C GLN A 31 -24.67 -10.12 -25.97
N LEU A 32 -24.85 -8.83 -25.70
CA LEU A 32 -23.77 -7.90 -25.43
C LEU A 32 -23.80 -7.57 -23.94
N GLY A 33 -22.71 -7.83 -23.23
CA GLY A 33 -22.57 -7.45 -21.84
C GLY A 33 -21.47 -6.42 -21.65
N PHE A 34 -21.74 -5.45 -20.80
CA PHE A 34 -20.84 -4.40 -20.39
C PHE A 34 -20.78 -4.39 -18.87
N SER A 35 -19.59 -4.31 -18.31
CA SER A 35 -19.36 -4.15 -16.88
C SER A 35 -18.21 -3.19 -16.65
N LEU A 36 -18.47 -2.13 -15.89
CA LEU A 36 -17.51 -1.13 -15.47
C LEU A 36 -17.42 -1.16 -13.95
N SER A 37 -16.22 -1.40 -13.42
CA SER A 37 -15.94 -1.36 -12.00
C SER A 37 -14.89 -0.29 -11.71
N VAL A 38 -15.18 0.57 -10.74
CA VAL A 38 -14.29 1.60 -10.22
C VAL A 38 -14.02 1.27 -8.77
N ASN A 39 -12.77 0.92 -8.44
CA ASN A 39 -12.37 0.66 -7.07
C ASN A 39 -11.66 1.88 -6.48
N ASN A 40 -11.82 2.10 -5.18
CA ASN A 40 -11.25 3.25 -4.46
C ASN A 40 -11.71 4.61 -5.04
N LEU A 41 -13.02 4.83 -5.07
CA LEU A 41 -13.66 6.05 -5.58
C LEU A 41 -13.25 7.31 -4.81
N LEU A 42 -12.90 7.17 -3.53
CA LEU A 42 -12.40 8.25 -2.68
C LEU A 42 -10.95 8.63 -2.99
N ASN A 43 -10.27 7.87 -3.87
CA ASN A 43 -8.87 8.03 -4.23
C ASN A 43 -7.94 8.13 -3.01
N ASP A 44 -8.22 7.33 -1.98
CA ASP A 44 -7.39 7.33 -0.79
C ASP A 44 -6.12 6.50 -1.06
N GLN A 45 -5.01 7.20 -1.26
CA GLN A 45 -3.67 6.64 -1.48
C GLN A 45 -2.83 6.62 -0.20
N THR A 46 -3.38 7.11 0.91
CA THR A 46 -2.69 7.18 2.20
C THR A 46 -2.86 5.89 3.01
N ILE A 47 -3.75 5.00 2.57
CA ILE A 47 -4.02 3.72 3.18
C ILE A 47 -2.78 2.83 3.10
N ARG A 48 -2.18 2.57 4.26
CA ARG A 48 -1.10 1.60 4.43
C ARG A 48 -1.71 0.20 4.44
N THR A 49 -1.50 -0.55 3.37
CA THR A 49 -1.99 -1.95 3.25
C THR A 49 -1.03 -2.95 3.86
N GLY A 50 0.20 -2.51 4.16
CA GLY A 50 1.22 -3.32 4.79
C GLY A 50 2.56 -2.59 4.81
N GLY A 51 3.62 -3.33 5.06
CA GLY A 51 4.98 -2.83 5.05
C GLY A 51 5.94 -3.90 5.55
N TYR A 52 7.22 -3.58 5.55
CA TYR A 52 8.23 -4.39 6.21
C TYR A 52 9.20 -3.49 6.98
N GLU A 53 9.57 -3.96 8.16
CA GLU A 53 10.63 -3.37 8.96
C GLU A 53 11.90 -4.18 8.74
N GLN A 54 13.00 -3.49 8.42
CA GLN A 54 14.27 -4.17 8.21
C GLN A 54 15.00 -4.30 9.54
N MET A 55 15.17 -5.53 10.04
CA MET A 55 15.96 -5.82 11.27
C MET A 55 17.46 -5.50 11.15
N ARG A 56 17.93 -4.94 10.03
CA ARG A 56 19.34 -4.55 9.89
C ARG A 56 19.58 -3.29 10.71
N LEU A 57 20.63 -3.31 11.52
CA LEU A 57 21.08 -2.15 12.26
C LEU A 57 22.10 -1.39 11.42
N SER A 58 21.82 -0.12 11.14
CA SER A 58 22.77 0.76 10.46
C SER A 58 23.82 1.25 11.46
N ARG A 59 25.10 1.13 11.09
CA ARG A 59 26.22 1.64 11.91
C ARG A 59 26.49 3.09 11.53
N ARG A 60 25.98 4.05 12.30
CA ARG A 60 26.37 5.47 12.17
C ARG A 60 27.47 5.80 13.17
N THR A 61 28.66 6.12 12.66
CA THR A 61 29.76 6.65 13.46
C THR A 61 29.71 8.18 13.38
N TYR A 62 29.34 8.85 14.47
CA TYR A 62 29.57 10.28 14.60
C TYR A 62 31.04 10.51 14.99
N VAL A 63 31.75 11.29 14.18
CA VAL A 63 33.04 11.89 14.55
C VAL A 63 32.74 13.33 14.94
N ASN A 64 32.81 13.63 16.23
CA ASN A 64 32.68 15.01 16.70
C ASN A 64 33.78 15.86 16.05
N LYS A 65 33.40 17.00 15.45
CA LYS A 65 34.30 17.92 14.74
C LYS A 65 35.24 18.72 15.66
N GLU A 66 35.34 18.37 16.93
CA GLU A 66 36.16 19.07 17.91
C GLU A 66 37.01 18.06 18.68
N GLY A 67 38.15 17.71 18.09
CA GLY A 67 39.48 17.57 18.72
C GLY A 67 39.70 16.90 20.08
N ALA A 68 38.76 16.16 20.66
CA ALA A 68 38.93 15.60 22.00
C ALA A 68 38.58 14.11 22.07
N SER A 69 39.52 13.36 22.65
CA SER A 69 39.59 11.92 22.88
C SER A 69 38.37 11.33 23.61
N VAL A 70 37.22 11.24 22.95
CA VAL A 70 36.04 10.55 23.46
C VAL A 70 35.72 9.41 22.51
N GLN A 71 35.68 8.20 23.07
CA GLN A 71 35.41 6.96 22.36
C GLN A 71 34.22 7.11 21.40
N PRO A 72 34.32 6.67 20.14
CA PRO A 72 33.23 6.80 19.18
C PRO A 72 32.01 6.07 19.71
N ILE A 73 30.97 6.81 20.07
CA ILE A 73 29.74 6.22 20.58
C ILE A 73 29.00 5.64 19.37
N GLN A 74 29.04 4.31 19.24
CA GLN A 74 28.37 3.59 18.17
C GLN A 74 26.91 3.39 18.56
N TYR A 75 26.01 4.10 17.88
CA TYR A 75 24.58 3.86 18.01
C TYR A 75 24.10 3.03 16.83
N TYR A 76 23.38 1.96 17.15
CA TYR A 76 22.72 1.09 16.19
C TYR A 76 21.27 1.57 16.04
N THR A 77 20.96 2.27 14.96
CA THR A 77 19.57 2.62 14.66
C THR A 77 19.00 1.61 13.66
N PRO A 78 17.79 1.06 13.91
CA PRO A 78 17.08 0.30 12.89
C PRO A 78 16.84 1.20 11.66
N PHE A 79 16.76 0.61 10.47
CA PHE A 79 16.34 1.35 9.28
C PHE A 79 14.85 1.72 9.38
N ASP A 80 14.48 2.86 8.81
CA ASP A 80 13.08 3.30 8.79
C ASP A 80 12.20 2.25 8.08
N SER A 81 11.04 1.98 8.67
CA SER A 81 10.05 1.01 8.17
C SER A 81 9.48 1.45 6.83
N LYS A 82 9.41 0.53 5.86
CA LYS A 82 8.92 0.81 4.50
C LYS A 82 7.50 0.28 4.35
N TYR A 83 6.57 1.17 4.02
CA TYR A 83 5.14 0.85 3.89
C TYR A 83 4.72 0.62 2.43
N PHE A 84 3.74 -0.25 2.25
CA PHE A 84 3.01 -0.44 1.01
C PHE A 84 1.71 0.35 1.07
N TYR A 85 1.41 1.06 -0.01
CA TYR A 85 0.23 1.89 -0.11
C TYR A 85 -0.79 1.23 -1.03
N LEU A 86 -2.07 1.43 -0.71
CA LEU A 86 -3.15 1.06 -1.62
C LEU A 86 -3.00 1.86 -2.92
N LEU A 87 -3.24 1.19 -4.05
CA LEU A 87 -3.36 1.89 -5.33
C LEU A 87 -4.51 2.91 -5.24
N GLY A 88 -4.37 4.04 -5.94
CA GLY A 88 -5.42 5.03 -6.06
C GLY A 88 -6.65 4.48 -6.80
N THR A 89 -7.46 5.36 -7.39
CA THR A 89 -8.65 4.90 -8.11
C THR A 89 -8.28 4.03 -9.31
N THR A 90 -8.78 2.79 -9.33
CA THR A 90 -8.56 1.84 -10.42
C THR A 90 -9.86 1.59 -11.19
N TYR A 91 -9.75 1.44 -12.51
CA TYR A 91 -10.87 1.28 -13.43
C TYR A 91 -10.75 -0.04 -14.18
N TYR A 92 -11.79 -0.85 -14.13
CA TYR A 92 -11.89 -2.11 -14.86
C TYR A 92 -13.08 -2.05 -15.79
N LEU A 93 -12.83 -2.20 -17.09
CA LEU A 93 -13.87 -2.29 -18.10
C LEU A 93 -13.85 -3.69 -18.71
N ASN A 94 -14.99 -4.36 -18.66
CA ASN A 94 -15.23 -5.65 -19.29
C ASN A 94 -16.35 -5.51 -20.31
N VAL A 95 -16.07 -5.89 -21.55
CA VAL A 95 -17.06 -5.96 -22.62
C VAL A 95 -17.00 -7.38 -23.17
N TYR A 96 -18.14 -8.05 -23.23
CA TYR A 96 -18.24 -9.38 -23.79
C TYR A 96 -19.38 -9.46 -24.79
N PHE A 97 -19.17 -10.26 -25.83
CA PHE A 97 -20.15 -10.54 -26.87
C PHE A 97 -20.34 -12.05 -26.97
N ARG A 98 -21.59 -12.49 -26.91
CA ARG A 98 -21.98 -13.89 -27.06
C ARG A 98 -22.88 -14.04 -28.28
N PHE A 99 -22.50 -14.96 -29.16
CA PHE A 99 -23.18 -15.34 -30.39
C PHE A 99 -23.81 -16.73 -30.29
#